data_AF-A0A914D895-F1
#
_entry.id   AF-A0A914D895-F1
#
_cell.length_a   1.000
_cell.length_b   1.000
_cell.length_c   1.000
_cell.angle_alpha   90.00
_cell.angle_beta   90.00
_cell.angle_gamma   90.00
#
_symmetry.space_group_name_H-M   'P 1'
#
loop_
_entity.id
_entity.type
_entity.pdbx_description
1 polymer ?
#
loop_
_entity_poly.entity_id
_entity_poly.type
_entity_poly.pdbx_seq_one_letter_code
_entity_poly.pdbx_strand_id
1 'polypeptide(L)'
;MAEKKLEQSGLFDSDDFTLVTQPFFNDVITPPKLANGSVNLAFFAPDCFHFSQLGHAVVSSWAWKNMLEPVGNKTTQANFNNGAPLSCPDPTCPFIRTVKNSQNCAQFVTPAAW
;
A
#
# COMPACT_ATOMS: atom_id res chain seq x y z
N MET A 1 -8.53 12.56 6.07
CA MET A 1 -8.44 11.67 7.24
C MET A 1 -7.38 12.20 8.20
N ALA A 2 -7.48 11.91 9.50
CA ALA A 2 -6.62 12.50 10.53
C ALA A 2 -5.16 12.05 10.39
N GLU A 3 -4.95 10.79 10.02
CA GLU A 3 -3.67 10.13 9.79
C GLU A 3 -2.91 10.81 8.64
N LYS A 4 -3.61 11.18 7.56
CA LYS A 4 -2.99 11.89 6.43
C LYS A 4 -2.51 13.28 6.84
N LYS A 5 -3.24 13.97 7.72
CA LYS A 5 -2.82 15.26 8.28
C LYS A 5 -1.59 15.10 9.18
N LEU A 6 -1.51 14.00 9.93
CA LEU A 6 -0.33 13.68 10.75
C LEU A 6 0.90 13.33 9.91
N GLU A 7 0.75 12.60 8.81
CA GLU A 7 1.83 12.39 7.84
C GLU A 7 2.31 13.74 7.28
N GLN A 8 1.38 14.59 6.85
CA GLN A 8 1.71 15.88 6.23
C GLN A 8 2.31 16.92 7.20
N SER A 9 2.14 16.73 8.51
CA SER A 9 2.68 17.68 9.49
C SER A 9 4.19 17.54 9.68
N GLY A 10 4.77 16.41 9.25
CA GLY A 10 6.19 16.11 9.45
C GLY A 10 6.57 15.81 10.90
N LEU A 11 5.60 15.73 11.83
CA LEU A 11 5.85 15.50 13.26
C LEU A 11 6.68 14.24 13.53
N PHE A 12 6.53 13.23 12.67
CA PHE A 12 7.15 11.93 12.80
C PHE A 12 8.33 11.71 11.85
N ASP A 13 8.79 12.73 11.12
CA ASP A 13 9.81 12.57 10.08
C ASP A 13 11.23 12.79 10.63
N SER A 14 11.73 11.80 11.36
CA SER A 14 13.12 11.72 11.82
C SER A 14 14.01 10.96 10.82
N ASP A 15 15.24 10.67 11.20
CA ASP A 15 16.19 9.89 10.38
C ASP A 15 15.96 8.37 10.50
N ASP A 16 15.26 7.93 11.55
CA ASP A 16 14.98 6.53 11.85
C ASP A 16 13.48 6.18 11.85
N PHE A 17 12.60 7.18 11.72
CA PHE A 17 11.15 7.00 11.72
C PHE A 17 10.46 7.99 10.78
N THR A 18 9.32 7.57 10.22
CA THR A 18 8.43 8.40 9.41
C THR A 18 7.03 7.79 9.44
N LEU A 19 6.00 8.63 9.36
CA LEU A 19 4.61 8.20 9.26
C LEU A 19 4.16 8.28 7.81
N VAL A 20 3.79 7.15 7.21
CA VAL A 20 3.25 7.10 5.85
C VAL A 20 1.95 6.30 5.80
N THR A 21 0.88 6.99 5.45
CA THR A 21 -0.45 6.41 5.21
C THR A 21 -0.45 5.56 3.93
N GLN A 22 -1.17 4.43 3.99
CA GLN A 22 -1.38 3.53 2.86
C GLN A 22 -2.86 3.62 2.42
N PRO A 23 -3.22 4.52 1.49
CA PRO A 23 -4.63 4.85 1.21
C PRO A 23 -5.37 3.84 0.32
N PHE A 24 -4.85 2.63 0.10
CA PHE A 24 -5.38 1.67 -0.88
C PHE A 24 -6.83 1.18 -0.64
N PHE A 25 -7.41 1.49 0.52
CA PHE A 25 -8.83 1.26 0.84
C PHE A 25 -9.73 2.49 0.64
N ASN A 26 -9.20 3.71 0.52
CA ASN A 26 -9.95 4.95 0.66
C ASN A 26 -11.13 5.06 -0.31
N ASP A 27 -10.93 4.60 -1.55
CA ASP A 27 -11.92 4.71 -2.63
C ASP A 27 -12.57 3.35 -2.95
N VAL A 28 -12.44 2.37 -2.04
CA VAL A 28 -13.05 1.05 -2.18
C VAL A 28 -14.44 1.06 -1.53
N ILE A 29 -15.47 1.08 -2.37
CA ILE A 29 -16.88 1.14 -1.94
C ILE A 29 -17.68 -0.13 -2.27
N THR A 30 -17.05 -1.11 -2.93
CA THR A 30 -17.71 -2.37 -3.30
C THR A 30 -16.88 -3.56 -2.84
N PRO A 31 -17.53 -4.63 -2.32
CA PRO A 31 -16.82 -5.86 -1.99
C PRO A 31 -16.38 -6.59 -3.27
N PRO A 32 -15.38 -7.49 -3.16
CA PRO A 32 -14.98 -8.32 -4.29
C PRO A 32 -16.12 -9.21 -4.75
N LYS A 33 -16.17 -9.46 -6.06
CA LYS A 33 -17.24 -10.18 -6.76
C LYS A 33 -16.67 -11.38 -7.51
N LEU A 34 -17.48 -12.43 -7.60
CA LEU A 34 -17.26 -13.56 -8.49
C LEU A 34 -17.58 -13.16 -9.94
N ALA A 35 -17.20 -14.01 -10.90
CA ALA A 35 -17.47 -13.76 -12.32
C ALA A 35 -18.96 -13.59 -12.66
N ASN A 36 -19.85 -14.18 -11.86
CA ASN A 36 -21.30 -14.03 -11.98
C ASN A 36 -21.86 -12.75 -11.33
N GLY A 37 -21.01 -11.87 -10.79
CA GLY A 37 -21.39 -10.61 -10.17
C GLY A 37 -21.84 -10.68 -8.71
N SER A 38 -21.99 -11.88 -8.13
CA SER A 38 -22.28 -12.06 -6.71
C SER A 38 -21.05 -11.74 -5.84
N VAL A 39 -21.27 -11.39 -4.57
CA VAL A 39 -20.18 -11.13 -3.63
C VAL A 39 -19.35 -12.39 -3.42
N ASN A 40 -18.02 -12.25 -3.50
CA ASN A 40 -17.11 -13.34 -3.18
C ASN A 40 -17.00 -13.52 -1.66
N LEU A 41 -17.89 -14.34 -1.08
CA LEU A 41 -17.91 -14.61 0.35
C LEU A 41 -16.64 -15.33 0.85
N ALA A 42 -15.89 -16.02 -0.03
CA ALA A 42 -14.62 -16.63 0.34
C ALA A 42 -13.54 -15.60 0.72
N PHE A 43 -13.75 -14.32 0.39
CA PHE A 43 -12.88 -13.22 0.82
C PHE A 43 -12.99 -12.92 2.33
N PHE A 44 -14.13 -13.24 2.94
CA PHE A 44 -14.41 -12.97 4.34
C PHE A 44 -14.35 -14.25 5.18
N ALA A 45 -14.06 -14.10 6.47
CA ALA A 45 -14.14 -15.15 7.46
C ALA A 45 -15.62 -15.55 7.71
N PRO A 46 -15.90 -16.63 8.47
CA PRO A 46 -17.27 -17.09 8.70
C PRO A 46 -18.21 -16.08 9.36
N ASP A 47 -17.69 -15.05 10.02
CA ASP A 47 -18.47 -13.93 10.58
C ASP A 47 -18.84 -12.87 9.55
N CYS A 48 -18.45 -13.05 8.29
CA CYS A 48 -18.70 -12.14 7.17
C CYS A 48 -18.12 -10.72 7.36
N PHE A 49 -17.17 -10.55 8.28
CA PHE A 49 -16.58 -9.25 8.60
C PHE A 49 -15.06 -9.28 8.52
N HIS A 50 -14.42 -10.19 9.24
CA HIS A 50 -12.97 -10.33 9.17
C HIS A 50 -12.54 -10.87 7.80
N PHE A 51 -11.31 -10.62 7.40
CA PHE A 51 -10.77 -11.23 6.19
C PHE A 51 -10.50 -12.71 6.42
N SER A 52 -10.80 -13.54 5.41
CA SER A 52 -10.32 -14.92 5.39
C SER A 52 -8.82 -14.97 5.10
N GLN A 53 -8.23 -16.17 5.05
CA GLN A 53 -6.87 -16.33 4.55
C GLN A 53 -6.70 -15.76 3.13
N LEU A 54 -7.70 -15.93 2.25
CA LEU A 54 -7.71 -15.33 0.91
C LEU A 54 -7.79 -13.80 1.00
N GLY A 55 -8.69 -13.26 1.82
CA GLY A 55 -8.84 -11.81 2.00
C GLY A 55 -7.55 -11.18 2.50
N HIS A 56 -6.90 -11.77 3.51
CA HIS A 56 -5.59 -11.33 4.00
C HIS A 56 -4.54 -11.36 2.89
N ALA A 57 -4.42 -12.44 2.12
CA ALA A 57 -3.44 -12.52 1.03
C ALA A 57 -3.63 -11.41 -0.02
N VAL A 58 -4.88 -11.16 -0.44
CA VAL A 58 -5.19 -10.08 -1.38
C VAL A 58 -4.88 -8.71 -0.78
N VAL A 59 -5.38 -8.41 0.42
CA VAL A 59 -5.16 -7.12 1.09
C VAL A 59 -3.68 -6.85 1.34
N SER A 60 -2.92 -7.85 1.79
CA SER A 60 -1.47 -7.74 2.03
C SER A 60 -0.69 -7.47 0.74
N SER A 61 -1.09 -8.05 -0.40
CA SER A 61 -0.45 -7.75 -1.69
C SER A 61 -0.64 -6.29 -2.11
N TRP A 62 -1.84 -5.73 -1.87
CA TRP A 62 -2.12 -4.31 -2.13
C TRP A 62 -1.39 -3.39 -1.17
N ALA A 63 -1.32 -3.74 0.11
CA ALA A 63 -0.50 -3.01 1.08
C ALA A 63 0.98 -3.00 0.66
N TRP A 64 1.53 -4.14 0.23
CA TRP A 64 2.91 -4.24 -0.26
C TRP A 64 3.18 -3.32 -1.46
N LYS A 65 2.31 -3.39 -2.48
CA LYS A 65 2.37 -2.50 -3.63
C LYS A 65 2.34 -1.03 -3.19
N ASN A 66 1.44 -0.67 -2.28
CA ASN A 66 1.26 0.71 -1.82
C ASN A 66 2.49 1.26 -1.06
N MET A 67 3.19 0.41 -0.31
CA MET A 67 4.45 0.77 0.34
C MET A 67 5.57 1.10 -0.66
N LEU A 68 5.52 0.54 -1.87
CA LEU A 68 6.51 0.78 -2.94
C LEU A 68 6.11 1.92 -3.90
N GLU A 69 4.88 2.43 -3.79
CA GLU A 69 4.41 3.58 -4.56
C GLU A 69 4.83 4.91 -3.92
N PRO A 70 5.34 5.89 -4.70
CA PRO A 70 5.74 7.19 -4.16
C PRO A 70 4.61 7.88 -3.38
N VAL A 71 4.94 8.51 -2.25
CA VAL A 71 4.04 9.41 -1.53
C VAL A 71 3.54 10.49 -2.49
N GLY A 72 2.22 10.69 -2.53
CA GLY A 72 1.55 11.58 -3.48
C GLY A 72 1.04 10.88 -4.75
N ASN A 73 1.51 9.67 -5.03
CA ASN A 73 1.07 8.83 -6.17
C ASN A 73 0.77 7.39 -5.74
N LYS A 74 0.20 7.23 -4.55
CA LYS A 74 -0.22 5.93 -4.01
C LYS A 74 -1.59 5.56 -4.56
N THR A 75 -1.80 4.28 -4.87
CA THR A 75 -3.10 3.71 -5.19
C THR A 75 -4.07 4.01 -4.04
N THR A 76 -5.26 4.52 -4.38
CA THR A 76 -6.35 4.78 -3.42
C THR A 76 -7.53 3.83 -3.58
N GLN A 77 -7.64 3.18 -4.75
CA GLN A 77 -8.66 2.20 -5.08
C GLN A 77 -8.02 0.87 -5.46
N ALA A 78 -7.83 -0.01 -4.47
CA ALA A 78 -7.42 -1.39 -4.73
C ALA A 78 -8.54 -2.20 -5.38
N ASN A 79 -8.21 -3.00 -6.38
CA ASN A 79 -9.14 -3.96 -6.96
C ASN A 79 -9.02 -5.30 -6.22
N PHE A 80 -9.88 -5.55 -5.23
CA PHE A 80 -9.84 -6.77 -4.41
C PHE A 80 -10.42 -8.02 -5.07
N ASN A 81 -10.90 -7.95 -6.32
CA ASN A 81 -11.22 -9.16 -7.06
C ASN A 81 -9.97 -10.02 -7.31
N ASN A 82 -8.80 -9.40 -7.32
CA ASN A 82 -7.51 -10.03 -7.49
C ASN A 82 -6.48 -9.45 -6.50
N GLY A 83 -5.41 -10.21 -6.24
CA GLY A 83 -4.22 -9.63 -5.60
C GLY A 83 -3.59 -8.55 -6.48
N ALA A 84 -2.86 -7.62 -5.86
CA ALA A 84 -1.97 -6.73 -6.60
C ALA A 84 -0.85 -7.55 -7.26
N PRO A 85 -0.35 -7.13 -8.44
CA PRO A 85 0.94 -7.60 -8.92
C PRO A 85 2.00 -7.37 -7.83
N LEU A 86 2.82 -8.38 -7.54
CA LEU A 86 3.91 -8.23 -6.57
C LEU A 86 4.92 -7.23 -7.12
N SER A 87 4.87 -6.01 -6.60
CA SER A 87 5.77 -4.93 -7.00
C SER A 87 7.20 -5.22 -6.52
N CYS A 88 8.15 -5.08 -7.44
CA CYS A 88 9.57 -4.99 -7.13
C CYS A 88 9.94 -3.54 -6.79
N PRO A 89 10.97 -3.30 -5.96
CA PRO A 89 11.52 -1.97 -5.78
C PRO A 89 11.98 -1.36 -7.12
N ASP A 90 11.83 -0.04 -7.24
CA ASP A 90 12.32 0.71 -8.39
C ASP A 90 13.85 0.59 -8.47
N PRO A 91 14.45 0.13 -9.58
CA PRO A 91 15.90 -0.01 -9.70
C PRO A 91 16.67 1.29 -9.48
N THR A 92 16.04 2.44 -9.78
CA THR A 92 16.63 3.77 -9.56
C THR A 92 16.36 4.32 -8.16
N CYS A 93 15.41 3.71 -7.45
CA CYS A 93 14.97 4.13 -6.13
C CYS A 93 14.53 2.93 -5.27
N PRO A 94 15.46 2.04 -4.86
CA PRO A 94 15.14 0.70 -4.37
C PRO A 94 14.74 0.69 -2.89
N PHE A 95 13.79 1.55 -2.50
CA PHE A 95 13.35 1.72 -1.13
C PHE A 95 11.84 1.55 -0.99
N ILE A 96 11.40 1.19 0.23
CA ILE A 96 10.05 1.52 0.67
C ILE A 96 9.90 3.04 0.64
N ARG A 97 8.79 3.51 0.08
CA ARG A 97 8.58 4.93 -0.22
C ARG A 97 8.13 5.69 1.02
N THR A 98 8.94 6.66 1.39
CA THR A 98 8.75 7.59 2.52
C THR A 98 8.50 8.99 2.03
N VAL A 99 8.11 9.90 2.92
CA VAL A 99 8.01 11.33 2.59
C VAL A 99 9.33 11.92 2.07
N LYS A 100 10.49 11.48 2.60
CA LYS A 100 11.82 12.01 2.23
C LYS A 100 12.36 11.45 0.91
N ASN A 101 12.03 10.20 0.55
CA ASN A 101 12.61 9.53 -0.62
C ASN A 101 11.67 9.42 -1.83
N SER A 102 10.41 9.86 -1.71
CA SER A 102 9.42 9.70 -2.78
C SER A 102 9.63 10.62 -3.97
N GLN A 103 10.11 11.85 -3.75
CA GLN A 103 10.43 12.79 -4.83
C GLN A 103 11.83 12.56 -5.40
N ASN A 104 12.81 12.37 -4.53
CA ASN A 104 14.19 12.10 -4.91
C ASN A 104 14.87 11.26 -3.83
N CYS A 105 15.42 10.13 -4.23
CA CYS A 105 16.12 9.21 -3.33
C CYS A 105 17.61 9.05 -3.62
N ALA A 106 18.17 9.80 -4.58
CA ALA A 106 19.58 9.71 -4.94
C ALA A 106 20.51 9.86 -3.73
N GLN A 107 20.14 10.75 -2.78
CA GLN A 107 20.89 10.98 -1.54
C GLN A 107 20.91 9.77 -0.58
N PHE A 108 19.97 8.84 -0.72
CA PHE A 108 19.87 7.64 0.14
C PHE A 108 20.48 6.40 -0.52
N VAL A 109 20.79 6.46 -1.82
CA VAL A 109 21.44 5.35 -2.52
C VAL A 109 22.91 5.34 -2.14
N THR A 110 23.35 4.28 -1.48
CA THR A 110 24.78 4.01 -1.33
C THR A 110 25.33 3.53 -2.69
N PRO A 111 26.37 4.17 -3.26
CA PRO A 111 27.01 3.67 -4.45
C PRO A 111 27.46 2.23 -4.22
N ALA A 112 27.19 1.35 -5.19
CA ALA A 112 27.78 0.02 -5.16
C ALA A 112 29.31 0.17 -5.13
N ALA A 113 29.96 -0.44 -4.14
CA ALA A 113 31.41 -0.51 -4.07
C ALA A 113 31.87 -1.43 -5.21
N TRP A 114 32.33 -0.83 -6.31
CA TRP A 114 33.05 -1.53 -7.38
C TRP A 114 34.55 -1.33 -7.16
#